data_AF-A0A9Q0U7G5-F1
#
_entry.id   AF-A0A9Q0U7G5-F1
#
_cell.length_a   1.000
_cell.length_b   1.000
_cell.length_c   1.000
_cell.angle_alpha   90.00
_cell.angle_beta   90.00
_cell.angle_gamma   90.00
#
_symmetry.space_group_name_H-M   'P 1'
#
loop_
_entity.id
_entity.type
_entity.pdbx_description
1 polymer ?
#
loop_
_entity_poly.entity_id
_entity_poly.type
_entity_poly.pdbx_seq_one_letter_code
_entity_poly.pdbx_strand_id
1 'polypeptide(L)'
;MATAAIFSSLRRRRSPSLEAFLAPVDLTDVALVQTLVSVSTELVSCFSGKSLFFQRKNSRSLIRRIEVFVVLLEYLRDSGAGSALSSTTVVCFKELYLLLYRSKILLDCCVQSSKLWLLLQNHTISGHFHDLNQEISTLLDVFPLDDVELSEDVREQIDLMQKQSRKATLFIDKDEEDLRVWGIKDAKSFRAETEFLEEQIVNHEGDIEPTASVLNGFVAIACYCRFLLYGFEENEVELQVGNRKMLRKGLISQEIAETFITVPKGFLLSNIVGFDARSSDNFNRADI
;
A
#
# COMPACT_ATOMS: atom_id res chain seq x y z
N MET A 1 10.82 -10.64 -1.42
CA MET A 1 11.22 -9.22 -1.24
C MET A 1 11.74 -8.65 -2.57
N ALA A 2 10.85 -8.54 -3.55
CA ALA A 2 11.08 -7.87 -4.85
C ALA A 2 9.85 -7.00 -5.25
N THR A 3 8.84 -6.94 -4.39
CA THR A 3 7.45 -6.62 -4.74
C THR A 3 7.22 -5.13 -5.03
N ALA A 4 7.91 -4.23 -4.34
CA ALA A 4 7.77 -2.78 -4.59
C ALA A 4 8.57 -2.30 -5.82
N ALA A 5 9.74 -2.90 -6.11
CA ALA A 5 10.50 -2.63 -7.33
C ALA A 5 9.77 -3.15 -8.59
N ILE A 6 8.98 -4.22 -8.46
CA ILE A 6 8.12 -4.72 -9.53
C ILE A 6 7.05 -3.68 -9.91
N PHE A 7 6.45 -2.95 -8.97
CA PHE A 7 5.45 -1.93 -9.30
C PHE A 7 6.04 -0.67 -9.95
N SER A 8 7.18 -0.17 -9.47
CA SER A 8 7.85 0.98 -10.09
C SER A 8 8.46 0.64 -11.45
N SER A 9 8.91 -0.61 -11.66
CA SER A 9 9.41 -1.10 -12.95
C SER A 9 8.32 -1.52 -13.94
N LEU A 10 7.13 -1.95 -13.49
CA LEU A 10 6.00 -2.29 -14.35
C LEU A 10 5.51 -1.09 -15.19
N ARG A 11 5.77 0.13 -14.73
CA ARG A 11 5.45 1.37 -15.47
C ARG A 11 6.58 1.82 -16.41
N ARG A 12 7.85 1.51 -16.11
CA ARG A 12 9.01 2.00 -16.88
C ARG A 12 9.56 1.01 -17.90
N ARG A 13 9.31 -0.29 -17.75
CA ARG A 13 9.52 -1.28 -18.81
C ARG A 13 8.17 -1.91 -19.12
N ARG A 14 7.86 -2.06 -20.43
CA ARG A 14 6.74 -2.86 -20.93
C ARG A 14 6.51 -4.00 -19.95
N SER A 15 5.35 -4.00 -19.29
CA SER A 15 4.92 -5.16 -18.50
C SER A 15 5.24 -6.40 -19.33
N PRO A 16 5.92 -7.42 -18.77
CA PRO A 16 6.22 -8.63 -19.53
C PRO A 16 4.94 -9.06 -20.24
N SER A 17 5.02 -9.36 -21.53
CA SER A 17 3.83 -9.79 -22.27
C SER A 17 3.22 -10.99 -21.56
N LEU A 18 1.93 -11.24 -21.74
CA LEU A 18 1.27 -12.42 -21.19
C LEU A 18 2.09 -13.71 -21.46
N GLU A 19 2.73 -13.82 -22.62
CA GLU A 19 3.64 -14.92 -23.03
C GLU A 19 4.92 -15.05 -22.18
N ALA A 20 5.36 -13.98 -21.52
CA ALA A 20 6.50 -14.01 -20.60
C ALA A 20 6.10 -14.49 -19.19
N PHE A 21 4.82 -14.32 -18.80
CA PHE A 21 4.28 -14.83 -17.53
C PHE A 21 3.72 -16.24 -17.67
N LEU A 22 3.09 -16.49 -18.81
CA LEU A 22 2.63 -17.77 -19.29
C LEU A 22 3.58 -18.15 -20.43
N ALA A 23 4.77 -18.70 -20.14
CA ALA A 23 5.52 -19.44 -21.16
C ALA A 23 4.51 -20.28 -21.96
N PRO A 24 4.58 -20.38 -23.30
CA PRO A 24 3.43 -20.70 -24.15
C PRO A 24 2.81 -22.04 -23.75
N VAL A 25 1.88 -21.96 -22.81
CA VAL A 25 0.99 -23.01 -22.39
C VAL A 25 -0.31 -22.54 -22.99
N ASP A 26 -0.64 -23.09 -24.15
CA ASP A 26 -1.98 -23.04 -24.70
C ASP A 26 -2.90 -23.75 -23.70
N LEU A 27 -3.27 -23.04 -22.63
CA LEU A 27 -4.24 -23.51 -21.66
C LEU A 27 -5.55 -23.67 -22.43
N THR A 28 -6.13 -24.86 -22.32
CA THR A 28 -7.51 -25.06 -22.78
C THR A 28 -8.44 -24.11 -22.03
N ASP A 29 -9.55 -23.71 -22.65
CA ASP A 29 -10.54 -22.78 -22.06
C ASP A 29 -10.94 -23.17 -20.64
N VAL A 30 -11.16 -24.48 -20.43
CA VAL A 30 -11.48 -25.07 -19.12
C VAL A 30 -10.33 -24.89 -18.12
N ALA A 31 -9.08 -25.12 -18.54
CA ALA A 31 -7.91 -24.95 -17.68
C ALA A 31 -7.67 -23.47 -17.32
N LEU A 32 -7.98 -22.54 -18.23
CA LEU A 32 -7.91 -21.11 -17.99
C LEU A 32 -8.90 -20.67 -16.90
N VAL A 33 -10.17 -21.04 -17.03
CA VAL A 33 -11.19 -20.71 -16.02
C VAL A 33 -10.83 -21.33 -14.67
N GLN A 34 -10.40 -22.60 -14.65
CA GLN A 34 -10.00 -23.27 -13.40
C GLN A 34 -8.82 -22.57 -12.72
N THR A 35 -7.83 -22.14 -13.50
CA THR A 35 -6.67 -21.41 -12.99
C THR A 35 -7.08 -20.05 -12.44
N LEU A 36 -7.95 -19.32 -13.15
CA LEU A 36 -8.47 -18.03 -12.70
C LEU A 36 -9.26 -18.15 -11.39
N VAL A 37 -10.11 -19.17 -11.25
CA VAL A 37 -10.80 -19.45 -9.98
C VAL A 37 -9.78 -19.70 -8.87
N SER A 38 -8.81 -20.58 -9.10
CA SER A 38 -7.79 -20.90 -8.09
C SER A 38 -7.00 -19.67 -7.65
N VAL A 39 -6.52 -18.85 -8.60
CA VAL A 39 -5.69 -17.68 -8.30
C VAL A 39 -6.51 -16.58 -7.61
N SER A 40 -7.74 -16.32 -8.08
CA SER A 40 -8.61 -15.29 -7.48
C SER A 40 -9.07 -15.66 -6.08
N THR A 41 -9.47 -16.91 -5.84
CA THR A 41 -9.85 -17.40 -4.50
C THR A 41 -8.67 -17.41 -3.53
N GLU A 42 -7.48 -17.83 -3.97
CA GLU A 42 -6.26 -17.75 -3.18
C GLU A 42 -5.96 -16.30 -2.80
N LEU A 43 -6.03 -15.37 -3.75
CA LEU A 43 -5.82 -13.94 -3.51
C LEU A 43 -6.81 -13.42 -2.46
N VAL A 44 -8.11 -13.64 -2.63
CA VAL A 44 -9.13 -13.21 -1.65
C VAL A 44 -8.83 -13.79 -0.26
N SER A 45 -8.51 -15.08 -0.17
CA SER A 45 -8.19 -15.73 1.11
C SER A 45 -6.95 -15.11 1.79
N CYS A 46 -5.96 -14.72 1.00
CA CYS A 46 -4.71 -14.13 1.49
C CYS A 46 -4.88 -12.73 2.08
N PHE A 47 -5.94 -11.99 1.74
CA PHE A 47 -6.07 -10.58 2.13
C PHE A 47 -7.36 -10.21 2.87
N SER A 48 -8.42 -11.01 2.83
CA SER A 48 -9.74 -10.67 3.43
C SER A 48 -9.74 -10.51 4.96
N GLY A 49 -8.75 -11.07 5.66
CA GLY A 49 -8.60 -10.97 7.13
C GLY A 49 -7.41 -10.14 7.60
N LYS A 50 -6.62 -9.56 6.67
CA LYS A 50 -5.39 -8.84 7.05
C LYS A 50 -5.73 -7.40 7.45
N SER A 51 -5.33 -7.03 8.67
CA SER A 51 -5.39 -5.64 9.11
C SER A 51 -4.29 -4.83 8.42
N LEU A 52 -4.67 -4.06 7.41
CA LEU A 52 -3.78 -3.09 6.79
C LEU A 52 -3.78 -1.81 7.63
N PHE A 53 -2.63 -1.16 7.81
CA PHE A 53 -2.57 0.11 8.52
C PHE A 53 -2.94 1.31 7.64
N PHE A 54 -2.57 1.22 6.36
CA PHE A 54 -2.85 2.21 5.32
C PHE A 54 -3.55 1.56 4.13
N GLN A 55 -4.17 2.38 3.29
CA GLN A 55 -4.89 1.97 2.09
C GLN A 55 -6.05 1.00 2.37
N ARG A 56 -6.64 1.02 3.58
CA ARG A 56 -7.65 0.04 3.99
C ARG A 56 -8.86 0.05 3.07
N LYS A 57 -9.38 1.24 2.77
CA LYS A 57 -10.56 1.44 1.92
C LYS A 57 -10.26 0.99 0.48
N ASN A 58 -9.09 1.34 -0.06
CA ASN A 58 -8.66 0.96 -1.40
C ASN A 58 -8.48 -0.56 -1.54
N SER A 59 -7.77 -1.20 -0.61
CA SER A 59 -7.58 -2.64 -0.58
C SER A 59 -8.90 -3.38 -0.42
N ARG A 60 -9.78 -2.96 0.50
CA ARG A 60 -11.10 -3.58 0.68
C ARG A 60 -11.99 -3.42 -0.55
N SER A 61 -11.89 -2.29 -1.25
CA SER A 61 -12.62 -2.06 -2.50
C SER A 61 -12.12 -3.02 -3.59
N LEU A 62 -10.80 -3.14 -3.76
CA LEU A 62 -10.19 -4.05 -4.73
C LEU A 62 -10.54 -5.52 -4.43
N ILE A 63 -10.41 -5.96 -3.18
CA ILE A 63 -10.74 -7.34 -2.76
C ILE A 63 -12.21 -7.66 -3.06
N ARG A 64 -13.14 -6.74 -2.75
CA ARG A 64 -14.56 -6.92 -3.06
C ARG A 64 -14.85 -7.06 -4.54
N ARG A 65 -14.13 -6.31 -5.39
CA ARG A 65 -14.26 -6.46 -6.85
C ARG A 65 -13.74 -7.81 -7.31
N ILE A 66 -12.64 -8.29 -6.72
CA ILE A 66 -12.11 -9.63 -7.00
C ILE A 66 -13.08 -10.71 -6.53
N GLU A 67 -13.76 -10.54 -5.39
CA GLU A 67 -14.81 -11.45 -4.92
C GLU A 67 -15.96 -11.57 -5.95
N VAL A 68 -16.37 -10.46 -6.57
CA VAL A 68 -17.37 -10.50 -7.66
C VAL A 68 -16.85 -11.29 -8.86
N PHE A 69 -15.57 -11.12 -9.24
CA PHE A 69 -14.96 -11.94 -10.28
C PHE A 69 -14.88 -13.42 -9.90
N VAL A 70 -14.61 -13.76 -8.64
CA VAL A 70 -14.67 -15.16 -8.16
C VAL A 70 -16.04 -15.75 -8.42
N VAL A 71 -17.12 -15.05 -8.03
CA VAL A 71 -18.50 -15.52 -8.25
C VAL A 71 -18.78 -15.76 -9.73
N LEU A 72 -18.37 -14.83 -10.61
CA LEU A 72 -18.49 -15.00 -12.06
C LEU A 72 -17.75 -16.26 -12.56
N LEU A 73 -16.50 -16.43 -12.15
CA LEU A 73 -15.65 -17.53 -12.61
C LEU A 73 -16.12 -18.89 -12.10
N GLU A 74 -16.60 -18.96 -10.84
CA GLU A 74 -17.19 -20.17 -10.28
C GLU A 74 -18.47 -20.56 -11.01
N TYR A 75 -19.33 -19.59 -11.31
CA TYR A 75 -20.54 -19.84 -12.11
C TYR A 75 -20.18 -20.41 -13.49
N LEU A 76 -19.17 -19.86 -14.17
CA LEU A 76 -18.75 -20.33 -15.49
C LEU A 76 -18.09 -21.71 -15.47
N ARG A 77 -17.38 -22.03 -14.38
CA ARG A 77 -16.83 -23.38 -14.14
C ARG A 77 -17.96 -24.39 -13.95
N ASP A 78 -18.95 -24.06 -13.12
CA ASP A 78 -19.99 -25.01 -12.69
C ASP A 78 -21.09 -25.21 -13.75
N SER A 79 -21.35 -24.18 -14.57
CA SER A 79 -22.32 -24.24 -15.69
C SER A 79 -21.82 -25.02 -16.91
N GLY A 80 -20.53 -25.36 -16.98
CA GLY A 80 -19.91 -25.97 -18.17
C GLY A 80 -19.75 -25.00 -19.36
N ALA A 81 -20.19 -23.74 -19.23
CA ALA A 81 -20.01 -22.68 -20.22
C ALA A 81 -18.53 -22.35 -20.45
N GLY A 82 -17.65 -22.68 -19.51
CA GLY A 82 -16.19 -22.60 -19.67
C GLY A 82 -15.56 -23.54 -20.70
N SER A 83 -16.33 -24.43 -21.34
CA SER A 83 -15.82 -25.40 -22.32
C SER A 83 -15.85 -24.91 -23.78
N ALA A 84 -16.55 -23.82 -24.07
CA ALA A 84 -16.64 -23.22 -25.40
C ALA A 84 -16.63 -21.69 -25.30
N LEU A 85 -15.48 -21.12 -24.92
CA LEU A 85 -15.36 -19.66 -24.77
C LEU A 85 -15.18 -19.00 -26.13
N SER A 86 -15.81 -17.83 -26.31
CA SER A 86 -15.52 -16.99 -27.47
C SER A 86 -14.07 -16.47 -27.39
N SER A 87 -13.46 -16.19 -28.56
CA SER A 87 -12.09 -15.65 -28.61
C SER A 87 -11.95 -14.34 -27.79
N THR A 88 -12.98 -13.49 -27.78
CA THR A 88 -13.03 -12.27 -26.97
C THR A 88 -13.00 -12.59 -25.48
N THR A 89 -13.81 -13.56 -25.02
CA THR A 89 -13.83 -13.98 -23.61
C THR A 89 -12.48 -14.54 -23.16
N VAL A 90 -11.82 -15.35 -24.00
CA VAL A 90 -10.48 -15.89 -23.71
C VAL A 90 -9.46 -14.75 -23.53
N VAL A 91 -9.50 -13.72 -24.38
CA VAL A 91 -8.62 -12.54 -24.23
C VAL A 91 -8.94 -11.78 -22.94
N CYS A 92 -10.21 -11.52 -22.64
CA CYS A 92 -10.60 -10.86 -21.38
C CYS A 92 -10.12 -11.64 -20.15
N PHE A 93 -10.18 -12.97 -20.18
CA PHE A 93 -9.70 -13.83 -19.09
C PHE A 93 -8.18 -13.83 -18.94
N LYS A 94 -7.46 -13.74 -20.05
CA LYS A 94 -6.00 -13.53 -20.04
C LYS A 94 -5.63 -12.18 -19.41
N GLU A 95 -6.36 -11.11 -19.76
CA GLU A 95 -6.16 -9.79 -19.13
C GLU A 95 -6.56 -9.81 -17.65
N LEU A 96 -7.64 -10.51 -17.29
CA LEU A 96 -8.04 -10.69 -15.89
C LEU A 96 -6.94 -11.39 -15.08
N TYR A 97 -6.26 -12.39 -15.65
CA TYR A 97 -5.13 -13.04 -15.00
C TYR A 97 -4.01 -12.04 -14.67
N LEU A 98 -3.64 -11.18 -15.62
CA LEU A 98 -2.64 -10.13 -15.41
C LEU A 98 -3.09 -9.12 -14.35
N LEU A 99 -4.38 -8.75 -14.36
CA LEU A 99 -4.98 -7.86 -13.38
C LEU A 99 -4.92 -8.45 -11.97
N LEU A 100 -5.23 -9.73 -11.80
CA LEU A 100 -5.12 -10.46 -10.53
C LEU A 100 -3.67 -10.51 -10.05
N TYR A 101 -2.72 -10.75 -10.95
CA TYR A 101 -1.29 -10.75 -10.62
C TYR A 101 -0.82 -9.39 -10.11
N ARG A 102 -1.15 -8.30 -10.83
CA ARG A 102 -0.84 -6.93 -10.39
C ARG A 102 -1.51 -6.62 -9.05
N SER A 103 -2.78 -7.00 -8.89
CA SER A 103 -3.53 -6.83 -7.64
C SER A 103 -2.84 -7.52 -6.46
N LYS A 104 -2.37 -8.77 -6.64
CA LYS A 104 -1.64 -9.52 -5.61
C LYS A 104 -0.37 -8.80 -5.19
N ILE A 105 0.45 -8.36 -6.15
CA ILE A 105 1.68 -7.64 -5.87
C ILE A 105 1.38 -6.33 -5.10
N LEU A 106 0.31 -5.60 -5.44
CA LEU A 106 -0.01 -4.31 -4.81
C LEU A 106 -0.46 -4.52 -3.36
N LEU A 107 -1.30 -5.53 -3.15
CA LEU A 107 -1.77 -5.92 -1.82
C LEU A 107 -0.62 -6.46 -0.96
N ASP A 108 0.28 -7.27 -1.52
CA ASP A 108 1.48 -7.73 -0.83
C ASP A 108 2.39 -6.56 -0.44
N CYS A 109 2.56 -5.57 -1.32
CA CYS A 109 3.27 -4.33 -0.98
C CYS A 109 2.61 -3.63 0.23
N CYS A 110 1.29 -3.55 0.28
CA CYS A 110 0.57 -2.96 1.42
C CYS A 110 0.74 -3.76 2.73
N VAL A 111 0.94 -5.08 2.65
CA VAL A 111 1.12 -5.95 3.84
C VAL A 111 2.57 -5.98 4.32
N GLN A 112 3.53 -6.00 3.39
CA GLN A 112 4.94 -6.26 3.67
C GLN A 112 5.77 -4.98 3.84
N SER A 113 5.23 -3.81 3.53
CA SER A 113 5.98 -2.55 3.65
C SER A 113 5.92 -1.99 5.07
N SER A 114 6.91 -1.19 5.42
CA SER A 114 6.88 -0.44 6.68
C SER A 114 5.74 0.58 6.63
N LYS A 115 5.14 0.89 7.78
CA LYS A 115 4.17 1.98 7.97
C LYS A 115 4.75 3.30 7.45
N LEU A 116 6.03 3.55 7.70
CA LEU A 116 6.72 4.75 7.22
C LEU A 116 6.85 4.75 5.69
N TRP A 117 7.11 3.59 5.07
CA TRP A 117 7.13 3.47 3.61
C TRP A 117 5.77 3.74 2.98
N LEU A 118 4.71 3.09 3.49
CA LEU A 118 3.35 3.27 2.99
C LEU A 118 2.86 4.71 3.17
N LEU A 119 3.34 5.38 4.22
CA LEU A 119 3.11 6.79 4.44
C LEU A 119 3.79 7.65 3.37
N LEU A 120 5.08 7.44 3.13
CA LEU A 120 5.83 8.19 2.11
C LEU A 120 5.24 7.98 0.70
N GLN A 121 4.74 6.79 0.43
CA GLN A 121 4.22 6.39 -0.89
C GLN A 121 2.70 6.48 -1.01
N ASN A 122 2.01 7.14 -0.06
CA ASN A 122 0.56 7.07 0.03
C ASN A 122 -0.14 7.47 -1.28
N HIS A 123 0.21 8.62 -1.85
CA HIS A 123 -0.35 9.11 -3.11
C HIS A 123 -0.04 8.17 -4.28
N THR A 124 1.19 7.70 -4.38
CA THR A 124 1.65 6.77 -5.44
C THR A 124 0.86 5.46 -5.39
N ILE A 125 0.74 4.86 -4.21
CA ILE A 125 0.02 3.59 -3.99
C ILE A 125 -1.48 3.77 -4.26
N SER A 126 -2.09 4.86 -3.80
CA SER A 126 -3.49 5.17 -4.13
C SER A 126 -3.71 5.34 -5.63
N GLY A 127 -2.74 5.93 -6.34
CA GLY A 127 -2.71 5.99 -7.80
C GLY A 127 -2.73 4.59 -8.43
N HIS A 128 -1.93 3.65 -7.93
CA HIS A 128 -1.94 2.27 -8.44
C HIS A 128 -3.26 1.53 -8.21
N PHE A 129 -3.93 1.75 -7.07
CA PHE A 129 -5.29 1.23 -6.86
C PHE A 129 -6.28 1.83 -7.85
N HIS A 130 -6.14 3.12 -8.16
CA HIS A 130 -6.97 3.77 -9.15
C HIS A 130 -6.72 3.22 -10.57
N ASP A 131 -5.47 3.02 -10.95
CA ASP A 131 -5.08 2.43 -12.24
C ASP A 131 -5.68 1.02 -12.39
N LEU A 132 -5.58 0.16 -11.36
CA LEU A 132 -6.23 -1.15 -11.38
C LEU A 132 -7.74 -1.06 -11.50
N ASN A 133 -8.38 -0.08 -10.84
CA ASN A 133 -9.82 0.13 -10.99
C ASN A 133 -10.19 0.55 -12.43
N GLN A 134 -9.34 1.32 -13.11
CA GLN A 134 -9.51 1.63 -14.53
C GLN A 134 -9.33 0.40 -15.40
N GLU A 135 -8.31 -0.44 -15.14
CA GLU A 135 -8.13 -1.72 -15.82
C GLU A 135 -9.39 -2.60 -15.69
N ILE A 136 -9.97 -2.70 -14.48
CA ILE A 136 -11.25 -3.40 -14.24
C ILE A 136 -12.37 -2.79 -15.10
N SER A 137 -12.49 -1.46 -15.12
CA SER A 137 -13.52 -0.79 -15.93
C SER A 137 -13.38 -1.14 -17.42
N THR A 138 -12.17 -1.02 -17.96
CA THR A 138 -11.89 -1.30 -19.38
C THR A 138 -12.14 -2.75 -19.73
N LEU A 139 -11.79 -3.68 -18.83
CA LEU A 139 -12.03 -5.11 -19.02
C LEU A 139 -13.53 -5.42 -19.11
N LEU A 140 -14.33 -4.84 -18.19
CA LEU A 140 -15.78 -5.03 -18.18
C LEU A 140 -16.48 -4.35 -19.37
N ASP A 141 -15.92 -3.26 -19.90
CA ASP A 141 -16.46 -2.57 -21.07
C ASP A 141 -16.34 -3.39 -22.37
N VAL A 142 -15.36 -4.29 -22.44
CA VAL A 142 -15.10 -5.16 -23.60
C VAL A 142 -15.63 -6.60 -23.37
N PHE A 143 -15.92 -6.97 -22.12
CA PHE A 143 -16.38 -8.31 -21.77
C PHE A 143 -17.73 -8.63 -22.45
N PRO A 144 -17.85 -9.73 -23.20
CA PRO A 144 -19.04 -10.03 -24.01
C PRO A 144 -20.17 -10.61 -23.13
N LEU A 145 -20.79 -9.77 -22.29
CA LEU A 145 -21.87 -10.18 -21.39
C LEU A 145 -23.07 -10.80 -22.12
N ASP A 146 -23.31 -10.41 -23.37
CA ASP A 146 -24.45 -10.90 -24.15
C ASP A 146 -24.20 -12.29 -24.77
N ASP A 147 -22.93 -12.65 -24.98
CA ASP A 147 -22.55 -13.95 -25.57
C ASP A 147 -22.35 -15.04 -24.50
N VAL A 148 -22.31 -14.65 -23.22
CA VAL A 148 -22.10 -15.57 -22.10
C VAL A 148 -23.43 -15.80 -21.38
N GLU A 149 -23.88 -17.05 -21.36
CA GLU A 149 -25.06 -17.46 -20.59
C GLU A 149 -24.75 -17.36 -19.09
N LEU A 150 -25.18 -16.25 -18.48
CA LEU A 150 -25.06 -15.96 -17.06
C LEU A 150 -26.44 -15.95 -16.39
N SER A 151 -26.50 -16.26 -15.10
CA SER A 151 -27.70 -15.99 -14.32
C SER A 151 -27.93 -14.48 -14.17
N GLU A 152 -29.20 -14.09 -14.00
CA GLU A 152 -29.57 -12.68 -13.82
C GLU A 152 -28.84 -12.04 -12.63
N ASP A 153 -28.72 -12.78 -11.52
CA ASP A 153 -28.02 -12.32 -10.32
C ASP A 153 -26.52 -12.02 -10.59
N VAL A 154 -25.82 -12.90 -11.32
CA VAL A 154 -24.40 -12.72 -11.65
C VAL A 154 -24.22 -11.56 -12.63
N ARG A 155 -25.10 -11.47 -13.63
CA ARG A 155 -25.13 -10.37 -14.59
C ARG A 155 -25.30 -9.03 -13.87
N GLU A 156 -26.26 -8.92 -12.96
CA GLU A 156 -26.50 -7.70 -12.18
C GLU A 156 -25.29 -7.31 -11.33
N GLN A 157 -24.62 -8.27 -10.67
CA GLN A 157 -23.42 -7.99 -9.89
C GLN A 157 -22.29 -7.39 -10.73
N ILE A 158 -22.07 -7.91 -11.94
CA ILE A 158 -21.06 -7.41 -12.87
C ILE A 158 -21.43 -6.01 -13.36
N ASP A 159 -22.69 -5.79 -13.72
CA ASP A 159 -23.23 -4.50 -14.16
C ASP A 159 -23.06 -3.40 -13.10
N LEU A 160 -23.38 -3.73 -11.85
CA LEU A 160 -23.21 -2.84 -10.70
C LEU A 160 -21.74 -2.52 -10.48
N MET A 161 -20.87 -3.54 -10.53
CA MET A 161 -19.43 -3.36 -10.41
C MET A 161 -18.87 -2.44 -11.50
N GLN A 162 -19.28 -2.62 -12.76
CA GLN A 162 -18.85 -1.79 -13.88
C GLN A 162 -19.28 -0.33 -13.69
N LYS A 163 -20.54 -0.08 -13.34
CA LYS A 163 -21.07 1.27 -13.06
C LYS A 163 -20.30 1.94 -11.93
N GLN A 164 -19.91 1.19 -10.90
CA GLN A 164 -19.09 1.69 -9.80
C GLN A 164 -17.64 1.95 -10.24
N SER A 165 -17.04 1.09 -11.07
CA SER A 165 -15.68 1.29 -11.59
C SER A 165 -15.55 2.58 -12.39
N ARG A 166 -16.51 2.85 -13.28
CA ARG A 166 -16.52 4.06 -14.15
C ARG A 166 -16.63 5.36 -13.37
N LYS A 167 -17.31 5.34 -12.21
CA LYS A 167 -17.53 6.53 -11.37
C LYS A 167 -16.44 6.73 -10.32
N ALA A 168 -15.61 5.73 -10.07
CA ALA A 168 -14.62 5.78 -9.00
C ALA A 168 -13.52 6.79 -9.36
N THR A 169 -13.35 7.79 -8.49
CA THR A 169 -12.25 8.75 -8.56
C THR A 169 -11.07 8.24 -7.74
N LEU A 170 -9.88 8.80 -7.99
CA LEU A 170 -8.71 8.58 -7.14
C LEU A 170 -9.08 8.90 -5.68
N PHE A 171 -8.83 7.95 -4.79
CA PHE A 171 -9.20 8.05 -3.38
C PHE A 171 -7.95 8.03 -2.51
N ILE A 172 -7.74 9.13 -1.78
CA ILE A 172 -6.72 9.29 -0.75
C ILE A 172 -7.44 9.53 0.57
N ASP A 173 -7.20 8.65 1.55
CA ASP A 173 -7.87 8.73 2.85
C ASP A 173 -7.23 9.83 3.71
N LYS A 174 -7.94 10.96 3.87
CA LYS A 174 -7.49 12.07 4.72
C LYS A 174 -7.48 11.70 6.21
N ASP A 175 -8.27 10.72 6.64
CA ASP A 175 -8.25 10.28 8.04
C ASP A 175 -7.06 9.34 8.32
N GLU A 176 -6.54 8.64 7.29
CA GLU A 176 -5.25 7.94 7.39
C GLU A 176 -4.07 8.94 7.46
N GLU A 177 -4.28 10.18 7.01
CA GLU A 177 -3.32 11.28 7.18
C GLU A 177 -3.24 11.77 8.63
N ASP A 178 -4.31 11.65 9.42
CA ASP A 178 -4.26 11.95 10.86
C ASP A 178 -3.71 10.77 11.69
N LEU A 179 -3.92 9.53 11.24
CA LEU A 179 -3.28 8.32 11.80
C LEU A 179 -1.73 8.32 11.67
N ARG A 180 -1.16 9.22 10.85
CA ARG A 180 0.29 9.46 10.72
C ARG A 180 0.97 9.75 12.05
N VAL A 181 0.23 10.29 13.02
CA VAL A 181 0.79 10.75 14.30
C VAL A 181 0.80 9.66 15.38
N TRP A 182 0.00 8.59 15.25
CA TRP A 182 -0.32 7.73 16.42
C TRP A 182 -0.16 6.21 16.23
N GLY A 183 0.25 5.75 15.05
CA GLY A 183 0.38 4.31 14.76
C GLY A 183 1.55 3.60 15.45
N ILE A 184 2.48 4.34 16.05
CA ILE A 184 3.68 3.84 16.73
C ILE A 184 3.66 4.34 18.17
N LYS A 185 3.36 3.45 19.11
CA LYS A 185 3.00 3.80 20.49
C LYS A 185 4.18 3.88 21.46
N ASP A 186 5.34 3.38 21.07
CA ASP A 186 6.52 3.28 21.93
C ASP A 186 7.83 3.42 21.14
N ALA A 187 8.90 3.75 21.85
CA ALA A 187 10.22 4.00 21.29
C ALA A 187 10.82 2.77 20.58
N LYS A 188 10.53 1.54 21.05
CA LYS A 188 11.04 0.30 20.47
C LYS A 188 10.36 0.04 19.13
N SER A 189 9.04 0.16 19.07
CA SER A 189 8.27 0.05 17.82
C SER A 189 8.71 1.09 16.80
N PHE A 190 8.98 2.33 17.22
CA PHE A 190 9.46 3.38 16.30
C PHE A 190 10.81 3.05 15.71
N ARG A 191 11.74 2.60 16.56
CA ARG A 191 13.07 2.15 16.13
C ARG A 191 12.95 1.00 15.12
N ALA A 192 12.21 -0.06 15.47
CA ALA A 192 12.04 -1.23 14.61
C ALA A 192 11.43 -0.85 13.25
N GLU A 193 10.45 0.06 13.23
CA GLU A 193 9.85 0.56 11.99
C GLU A 193 10.84 1.35 11.12
N THR A 194 11.73 2.12 11.76
CA THR A 194 12.77 2.89 11.08
C THR A 194 13.85 1.98 10.50
N GLU A 195 14.31 0.99 11.28
CA GLU A 195 15.27 -0.04 10.83
C GLU A 195 14.69 -0.86 9.67
N PHE A 196 13.40 -1.21 9.73
CA PHE A 196 12.72 -1.91 8.64
C PHE A 196 12.61 -1.08 7.37
N LEU A 197 12.38 0.24 7.49
CA LEU A 197 12.42 1.17 6.37
C LEU A 197 13.83 1.24 5.75
N GLU A 198 14.88 1.35 6.57
CA GLU A 198 16.27 1.35 6.10
C GLU A 198 16.62 0.08 5.33
N GLU A 199 16.22 -1.09 5.85
CA GLU A 199 16.41 -2.38 5.17
C GLU A 199 15.72 -2.40 3.80
N GLN A 200 14.49 -1.86 3.70
CA GLN A 200 13.78 -1.76 2.42
C GLN A 200 14.50 -0.83 1.44
N ILE A 201 15.01 0.32 1.90
CA ILE A 201 15.77 1.26 1.06
C ILE A 201 17.03 0.59 0.50
N VAL A 202 17.76 -0.16 1.33
CA VAL A 202 18.99 -0.86 0.92
C VAL A 202 18.71 -1.99 -0.07
N ASN A 203 17.64 -2.75 0.16
CA ASN A 203 17.28 -3.89 -0.69
C ASN A 203 16.66 -3.48 -2.04
N HIS A 204 16.26 -2.23 -2.22
CA HIS A 204 15.69 -1.73 -3.45
C HIS A 204 16.76 -1.00 -4.30
N GLU A 205 17.47 -1.75 -5.15
CA GLU A 205 18.47 -1.19 -6.08
C GLU A 205 17.82 -0.26 -7.13
N GLY A 206 18.15 1.04 -7.06
CA GLY A 206 18.14 1.99 -8.19
C GLY A 206 16.80 2.47 -8.75
N ASP A 207 15.68 1.78 -8.51
CA ASP A 207 14.36 2.07 -9.08
C ASP A 207 13.33 2.58 -8.06
N ILE A 208 13.81 3.21 -6.99
CA ILE A 208 12.95 3.85 -5.99
C ILE A 208 12.73 5.32 -6.34
N GLU A 209 11.46 5.71 -6.40
CA GLU A 209 11.03 7.11 -6.38
C GLU A 209 10.27 7.34 -5.08
N PRO A 210 10.73 8.24 -4.17
CA PRO A 210 11.89 9.14 -4.27
C PRO A 210 13.26 8.44 -4.23
N THR A 211 14.31 9.10 -4.71
CA THR A 211 15.69 8.59 -4.71
C THR A 211 16.16 8.18 -3.31
N ALA A 212 17.04 7.18 -3.21
CA ALA A 212 17.59 6.69 -1.94
C ALA A 212 18.14 7.81 -1.03
N SER A 213 18.72 8.88 -1.59
CA SER A 213 19.18 10.05 -0.81
C SER A 213 18.04 10.78 -0.09
N VAL A 214 16.90 10.96 -0.75
CA VAL A 214 15.69 11.58 -0.19
C VAL A 214 15.12 10.69 0.90
N LEU A 215 15.06 9.37 0.66
CA LEU A 215 14.59 8.39 1.63
C LEU A 215 15.48 8.32 2.88
N ASN A 216 16.80 8.39 2.71
CA ASN A 216 17.74 8.49 3.83
C ASN A 216 17.54 9.80 4.63
N GLY A 217 17.16 10.89 3.95
CA GLY A 217 16.73 12.12 4.63
C GLY A 217 15.48 11.91 5.51
N PHE A 218 14.47 11.19 5.00
CA PHE A 218 13.28 10.84 5.78
C PHE A 218 13.59 9.93 6.97
N VAL A 219 14.48 8.96 6.81
CA VAL A 219 15.00 8.13 7.90
C VAL A 219 15.65 8.99 8.98
N ALA A 220 16.49 9.96 8.60
CA ALA A 220 17.13 10.87 9.55
C ALA A 220 16.09 11.71 10.33
N ILE A 221 15.06 12.22 9.64
CA ILE A 221 13.94 12.94 10.27
C ILE A 221 13.18 12.02 11.23
N ALA A 222 12.86 10.79 10.83
CA ALA A 222 12.19 9.81 11.68
C ALA A 222 13.02 9.51 12.95
N CYS A 223 14.33 9.31 12.80
CA CYS A 223 15.26 9.16 13.92
C CYS A 223 15.26 10.38 14.87
N TYR A 224 15.21 11.59 14.33
CA TYR A 224 15.12 12.82 15.12
C TYR A 224 13.77 12.95 15.85
N CYS A 225 12.66 12.66 15.18
CA CYS A 225 11.33 12.64 15.79
C CYS A 225 11.26 11.62 16.94
N ARG A 226 11.82 10.41 16.75
CA ARG A 226 11.93 9.41 17.82
C ARG A 226 12.65 9.97 19.04
N PHE A 227 13.78 10.66 18.80
CA PHE A 227 14.55 11.29 19.87
C PHE A 227 13.76 12.39 20.59
N LEU A 228 13.02 13.23 19.88
CA LEU A 228 12.21 14.28 20.49
C LEU A 228 11.02 13.73 21.28
N LEU A 229 10.36 12.69 20.77
CA LEU A 229 9.13 12.13 21.37
C LEU A 229 9.42 11.25 22.59
N TYR A 230 10.50 10.45 22.55
CA TYR A 230 10.80 9.44 23.57
C TYR A 230 12.13 9.68 24.30
N GLY A 231 12.88 10.72 23.94
CA GLY A 231 14.18 11.02 24.54
C GLY A 231 15.23 9.93 24.31
N PHE A 232 16.25 9.93 25.16
CA PHE A 232 17.18 8.81 25.30
C PHE A 232 16.53 7.70 26.14
N GLU A 233 15.43 7.10 25.69
CA GLU A 233 15.08 5.77 26.17
C GLU A 233 16.10 4.77 25.61
N GLU A 234 17.28 4.76 26.24
CA GLU A 234 18.16 3.61 26.28
C GLU A 234 17.36 2.51 26.97
N ASN A 235 17.05 1.42 26.27
CA ASN A 235 16.90 0.18 27.00
C ASN A 235 18.24 -0.06 27.66
N GLU A 236 18.23 -0.03 28.99
CA GLU A 236 19.33 -0.38 29.86
C GLU A 236 20.05 -1.61 29.31
N VAL A 237 21.23 -1.38 28.73
CA VAL A 237 22.28 -2.37 28.84
C VAL A 237 22.80 -2.16 30.25
N GLU A 238 22.34 -3.00 31.19
CA GLU A 238 23.01 -3.17 32.47
C GLU A 238 24.48 -3.46 32.20
N LEU A 239 25.33 -2.44 32.32
CA LEU A 239 26.73 -2.63 32.61
C LEU A 239 26.99 -2.04 33.98
N GLN A 240 26.86 -2.89 35.00
CA GLN A 240 27.46 -2.63 36.29
C GLN A 240 28.98 -2.59 36.11
N VAL A 241 29.55 -1.40 35.95
CA VAL A 241 30.94 -1.14 36.36
C VAL A 241 31.04 0.27 36.95
N GLY A 242 31.16 0.29 38.29
CA GLY A 242 31.95 1.22 39.09
C GLY A 242 32.02 2.70 38.70
N ASN A 243 31.36 3.53 39.53
CA ASN A 243 31.79 4.87 39.93
C ASN A 243 32.62 5.69 38.93
N ARG A 244 31.95 6.47 38.06
CA ARG A 244 32.34 7.85 37.74
C ARG A 244 31.22 8.60 37.03
N LYS A 245 30.69 9.61 37.72
CA LYS A 245 29.79 10.62 37.17
C LYS A 245 30.54 11.51 36.15
N MET A 246 29.79 11.91 35.12
CA MET A 246 29.92 13.11 34.28
C MET A 246 31.06 13.17 33.24
N LEU A 247 30.69 13.30 31.96
CA LEU A 247 30.53 14.60 31.25
C LEU A 247 30.77 14.42 29.73
N ARG A 248 29.78 13.92 28.97
CA ARG A 248 29.76 14.02 27.49
C ARG A 248 28.35 14.22 26.92
N LYS A 249 27.45 14.87 27.67
CA LYS A 249 26.05 15.09 27.28
C LYS A 249 25.72 16.49 26.72
N GLY A 250 26.71 17.35 26.45
CA GLY A 250 26.46 18.77 26.13
C GLY A 250 27.05 19.35 24.83
N LEU A 251 27.98 18.66 24.15
CA LEU A 251 28.69 19.27 23.01
C LEU A 251 28.01 19.01 21.66
N ILE A 252 27.49 17.81 21.45
CA ILE A 252 26.80 17.45 20.20
C ILE A 252 25.44 18.18 20.10
N SER A 253 24.80 18.47 21.24
CA SER A 253 23.53 19.20 21.30
C SER A 253 23.66 20.66 20.89
N GLN A 254 24.84 21.28 21.06
CA GLN A 254 25.01 22.71 20.77
C GLN A 254 25.35 22.96 19.29
N GLU A 255 26.23 22.15 18.68
CA GLU A 255 26.52 22.25 17.23
C GLU A 255 25.29 21.88 16.37
N ILE A 256 24.52 20.87 16.77
CA ILE A 256 23.28 20.51 16.08
C ILE A 256 22.17 21.54 16.39
N ALA A 257 22.13 22.16 17.57
CA ALA A 257 21.19 23.26 17.80
C ALA A 257 21.54 24.49 16.96
N GLU A 258 22.82 24.88 16.89
CA GLU A 258 23.27 26.09 16.20
C GLU A 258 23.16 26.00 14.67
N THR A 259 23.37 24.81 14.09
CA THR A 259 23.24 24.62 12.63
C THR A 259 21.78 24.70 12.16
N PHE A 260 20.81 24.52 13.05
CA PHE A 260 19.38 24.41 12.71
C PHE A 260 18.49 25.54 13.24
N ILE A 261 19.07 26.56 13.90
CA ILE A 261 18.36 27.82 14.27
C ILE A 261 17.87 28.59 13.03
N THR A 262 18.35 28.25 11.83
CA THR A 262 17.95 28.86 10.55
C THR A 262 16.73 28.21 9.90
N VAL A 263 16.22 27.08 10.41
CA VAL A 263 14.96 26.51 9.90
C VAL A 263 13.81 27.05 10.76
N PRO A 264 12.91 27.88 10.20
CA PRO A 264 11.82 28.45 10.97
C PRO A 264 10.94 27.34 11.55
N LYS A 265 10.71 27.37 12.87
CA LYS A 265 9.83 26.43 13.58
C LYS A 265 8.44 26.29 12.95
N GLY A 266 7.98 27.31 12.21
CA GLY A 266 6.73 27.29 11.46
C GLY A 266 6.69 26.29 10.28
N PHE A 267 7.84 25.95 9.68
CA PHE A 267 7.91 25.05 8.52
C PHE A 267 7.80 23.56 8.93
N LEU A 268 8.26 23.23 10.14
CA LEU A 268 8.16 21.87 10.70
C LEU A 268 6.80 21.62 11.38
N LEU A 269 6.19 22.66 11.95
CA LEU A 269 4.89 22.54 12.61
C LEU A 269 3.74 22.43 11.60
N SER A 270 3.69 23.26 10.54
CA SER A 270 2.51 23.26 9.64
C SER A 270 2.34 21.98 8.79
N ASN A 271 3.42 21.25 8.53
CA ASN A 271 3.41 20.10 7.61
C ASN A 271 3.48 18.73 8.30
N ILE A 272 3.77 18.68 9.60
CA ILE A 272 3.84 17.42 10.38
C ILE A 272 2.85 17.41 11.54
N VAL A 273 2.45 18.58 12.05
CA VAL A 273 1.59 18.70 13.23
C VAL A 273 0.47 19.67 12.91
N GLY A 274 -0.70 19.19 12.53
CA GLY A 274 -1.93 20.00 12.47
C GLY A 274 -2.35 20.49 13.86
N PHE A 275 -1.52 21.32 14.50
CA PHE A 275 -1.78 21.94 15.79
C PHE A 275 -2.43 23.30 15.50
N ASP A 276 -3.76 23.34 15.56
CA ASP A 276 -4.46 24.62 15.64
C ASP A 276 -4.12 25.23 17.00
N ALA A 277 -3.25 26.26 17.00
CA ALA A 277 -2.80 26.99 18.18
C ALA A 277 -3.90 27.89 18.76
N ARG A 278 -5.14 27.38 18.85
CA ARG A 278 -6.32 28.12 19.33
C ARG A 278 -6.94 27.56 20.60
N SER A 279 -6.36 26.51 21.19
CA SER A 279 -6.85 25.92 22.45
C SER A 279 -6.00 26.24 23.69
N SER A 280 -4.93 27.02 23.57
CA SER A 280 -4.06 27.34 24.71
C SER A 280 -4.38 28.66 25.44
N ASP A 281 -5.36 29.44 24.98
CA ASP A 281 -5.67 30.75 25.58
C ASP A 281 -6.77 30.74 26.64
N ASN A 282 -7.34 29.58 27.00
CA ASN A 282 -8.44 29.51 27.98
C ASN A 282 -8.08 28.95 29.37
N PHE A 283 -6.79 28.81 29.72
CA PHE A 283 -6.41 28.31 31.05
C PHE A 283 -5.81 29.36 32.01
N ASN A 284 -5.93 30.65 31.69
CA ASN A 284 -5.46 31.72 32.59
C ASN A 284 -6.52 32.82 32.76
N ARG A 285 -7.73 32.45 33.22
CA ARG A 285 -8.70 33.38 33.83
C ARG A 285 -9.87 32.67 34.52
N ALA A 286 -9.57 32.05 35.66
CA ALA A 286 -10.46 31.66 36.77
C ALA A 286 -9.51 30.97 37.77
N ASP A 287 -9.28 31.39 39.00
CA ASP A 287 -10.09 32.10 39.97
C ASP A 287 -9.17 32.90 40.92
N ILE A 288 -9.71 34.04 41.38
CA ILE A 288 -9.64 34.65 42.73
C ILE A 288 -8.33 34.46 43.52
#